data_AF-A0A1J8PVI0-F1
#
_entry.id   AF-A0A1J8PVI0-F1
#
_cell.length_a   1.000
_cell.length_b   1.000
_cell.length_c   1.000
_cell.angle_alpha   90.00
_cell.angle_beta   90.00
_cell.angle_gamma   90.00
#
_symmetry.space_group_name_H-M   'P 1'
#
loop_
_entity.id
_entity.type
_entity.pdbx_description
1 polymer ?
#
loop_
_entity_poly.entity_id
_entity_poly.type
_entity_poly.pdbx_seq_one_letter_code
_entity_poly.pdbx_strand_id
1 'polypeptide(L)' 'MHHKSLFPDPPKVPESNIHHLLFDRSDQKEWPDYTAFVDVTTGQRRSFREFVERVRDGATALGADVAQGGLGI' A
#
# COMPACT_ATOMS: atom_id res chain seq x y z
N MET A 1 23.89 26.90 -16.07
CA MET A 1 22.72 26.13 -15.59
C MET A 1 23.11 24.67 -15.51
N HIS A 2 22.91 24.02 -14.35
CA HIS A 2 22.96 22.55 -14.26
C HIS A 2 21.54 22.03 -14.52
N HIS A 3 21.39 21.17 -15.54
CA HIS A 3 20.11 20.52 -15.88
C HIS A 3 19.98 19.12 -15.28
N LYS A 4 20.86 18.75 -14.34
CA LYS A 4 20.90 17.42 -13.71
C LYS A 4 21.04 17.56 -12.20
N SER A 5 20.52 16.56 -11.48
CA SER A 5 20.67 16.41 -10.03
C SER A 5 22.15 16.50 -9.65
N LEU A 6 22.44 17.17 -8.52
CA LEU A 6 23.76 17.18 -7.89
C LEU A 6 24.01 15.93 -7.04
N PHE A 7 22.96 15.14 -6.77
CA PHE A 7 23.03 13.88 -6.04
C PHE A 7 23.22 12.71 -6.99
N PRO A 8 23.89 11.63 -6.53
CA PRO A 8 23.99 10.41 -7.32
C PRO A 8 22.61 9.86 -7.65
N ASP A 9 22.52 9.12 -8.74
CA ASP A 9 21.30 8.41 -9.09
C ASP A 9 20.92 7.45 -7.95
N PRO A 10 19.63 7.40 -7.58
CA PRO A 10 19.18 6.44 -6.59
C PRO A 10 19.39 5.00 -7.10
N PRO A 11 19.46 4.01 -6.19
CA PRO A 11 19.45 2.61 -6.59
C PRO A 11 18.28 2.31 -7.53
N LYS A 12 18.50 1.43 -8.51
CA LYS A 12 17.42 0.98 -9.40
C LYS A 12 16.34 0.31 -8.56
N VAL A 13 15.09 0.72 -8.77
CA VAL A 13 13.93 0.07 -8.15
C VAL A 13 13.77 -1.32 -8.77
N PRO A 14 13.70 -2.39 -7.97
CA PRO A 14 13.47 -3.74 -8.48
C PRO A 14 12.15 -3.83 -9.24
N GLU A 15 12.11 -4.60 -10.33
CA GLU A 15 10.86 -4.97 -10.98
C GLU A 15 10.04 -5.83 -10.03
N SER A 16 8.98 -5.24 -9.48
CA SER A 16 8.13 -5.85 -8.47
C SER A 16 6.74 -5.24 -8.52
N ASN A 17 5.74 -5.98 -8.03
CA ASN A 17 4.41 -5.42 -7.84
C ASN A 17 4.50 -4.22 -6.88
N ILE A 18 3.93 -3.08 -7.29
CA ILE A 18 3.91 -1.85 -6.49
C ILE A 18 3.33 -2.07 -5.09
N HIS A 19 2.38 -3.00 -4.94
CA HIS A 19 1.84 -3.40 -3.65
C HIS A 19 2.93 -3.93 -2.71
N HIS A 20 3.87 -4.73 -3.20
CA HIS A 20 4.97 -5.24 -2.37
C HIS A 20 5.94 -4.13 -1.97
N LEU A 21 6.22 -3.19 -2.88
CA LEU A 21 7.09 -2.06 -2.59
C LEU A 21 6.50 -1.13 -1.51
N LEU A 22 5.18 -1.01 -1.46
CA LEU A 22 4.48 -0.08 -0.56
C LEU A 22 4.00 -0.73 0.75
N PHE A 23 3.54 -1.99 0.71
CA PHE A 23 2.76 -2.60 1.81
C PHE A 23 3.22 -3.99 2.25
N ASP A 24 4.30 -4.53 1.67
CA ASP A 24 4.86 -5.84 2.06
C ASP A 24 6.39 -5.81 2.15
N ARG A 25 6.95 -4.71 2.66
CA ARG A 25 8.39 -4.63 2.92
C ARG A 25 8.74 -5.38 4.19
N SER A 26 9.88 -6.06 4.21
CA SER A 26 10.32 -6.85 5.37
C SER A 26 10.43 -6.03 6.65
N ASP A 27 10.85 -4.76 6.55
CA ASP A 27 11.01 -3.86 7.69
C ASP A 27 9.67 -3.37 8.27
N GLN A 28 8.57 -3.45 7.50
CA GLN A 28 7.24 -3.02 7.96
C GLN A 28 6.68 -3.93 9.06
N LYS A 29 7.22 -5.14 9.23
CA LYS A 29 6.86 -6.04 10.33
C LYS A 29 7.18 -5.44 11.70
N GLU A 30 8.25 -4.64 11.77
CA GLU A 30 8.71 -3.99 12.99
C GLU A 30 8.06 -2.61 13.20
N TRP A 31 7.26 -2.12 12.25
CA TRP A 31 6.64 -0.82 12.38
C TRP A 31 5.54 -0.85 13.45
N PRO A 32 5.46 0.19 14.31
CA PRO A 32 4.30 0.35 15.18
C PRO A 32 3.04 0.55 14.32
N ASP A 33 1.89 0.15 14.84
CA ASP A 33 0.64 0.49 14.15
C ASP A 33 0.29 1.96 14.44
N TYR A 34 0.42 2.81 13.42
CA TYR A 34 0.20 4.25 13.52
C TYR A 34 -1.02 4.68 12.70
N THR A 35 -1.62 5.83 13.04
CA THR A 35 -2.70 6.42 12.22
C THR A 35 -2.14 6.86 10.86
N ALA A 36 -2.58 6.18 9.80
CA ALA A 36 -2.18 6.50 8.43
C ALA A 36 -3.15 7.49 7.77
N PHE A 37 -4.45 7.41 8.08
CA PHE A 37 -5.47 8.28 7.49
C PHE A 37 -6.38 8.88 8.55
N VAL A 38 -6.77 10.15 8.32
CA VAL A 38 -7.76 10.86 9.13
C VAL A 38 -8.79 11.48 8.18
N ASP A 39 -10.04 11.08 8.36
CA ASP A 39 -11.18 11.74 7.73
C ASP A 39 -11.51 13.00 8.53
N VAL A 40 -11.36 14.18 7.91
CA VAL A 40 -11.51 15.47 8.59
C VAL A 40 -12.97 15.77 8.92
N THR A 41 -13.92 15.26 8.14
CA THR A 41 -15.35 15.55 8.31
C THR A 41 -15.95 14.72 9.44
N THR A 42 -15.56 13.45 9.55
CA THR A 42 -16.10 12.51 10.55
C THR A 42 -15.20 12.34 11.77
N GLY A 43 -13.93 12.76 11.67
CA GLY A 43 -12.91 12.48 12.68
C GLY A 43 -12.45 11.02 12.70
N GLN A 44 -12.94 10.17 11.79
CA GLN A 44 -12.55 8.77 11.72
C GLN A 44 -11.06 8.67 11.42
N ARG A 45 -10.35 7.86 12.20
CA ARG A 45 -8.95 7.54 12.01
C ARG A 45 -8.84 6.11 11.52
N ARG A 46 -7.87 5.86 10.64
CA ARG A 46 -7.51 4.50 10.22
C ARG A 46 -6.03 4.29 10.43
N SER A 47 -5.69 3.16 11.03
CA SER A 47 -4.31 2.74 11.21
C SER A 47 -3.70 2.26 9.90
N PHE A 48 -2.38 2.17 9.86
CA PHE A 48 -1.66 1.59 8.73
C PHE A 48 -2.08 0.15 8.50
N ARG A 49 -2.20 -0.66 9.57
CA ARG A 49 -2.61 -2.07 9.45
C ARG A 49 -4.05 -2.20 8.96
N GLU A 50 -4.98 -1.42 9.50
CA GLU A 50 -6.38 -1.39 9.05
C GLU A 50 -6.49 -1.03 7.56
N PHE A 51 -5.67 -0.08 7.09
CA PHE A 51 -5.64 0.26 5.67
C PHE A 51 -5.14 -0.90 4.80
N VAL A 52 -4.02 -1.53 5.18
CA VAL A 52 -3.44 -2.65 4.43
C VAL A 52 -4.40 -3.85 4.39
N GLU A 53 -5.08 -4.15 5.50
CA GLU A 53 -6.10 -5.21 5.54
C GLU A 53 -7.23 -4.93 4.55
N ARG A 54 -7.77 -3.71 4.51
CA ARG A 54 -8.83 -3.36 3.55
C ARG A 54 -8.39 -3.44 2.10
N VAL A 55 -7.13 -3.13 1.79
CA VAL A 55 -6.57 -3.32 0.44
C VAL A 55 -6.57 -4.80 0.07
N ARG A 56 -6.20 -5.69 1.01
CA ARG A 56 -6.22 -7.15 0.80
C ARG A 56 -7.64 -7.69 0.67
N ASP A 57 -8.58 -7.19 1.47
CA ASP A 57 -9.99 -7.54 1.36
C ASP A 57 -10.54 -7.11 -0.01
N GLY A 58 -10.20 -5.89 -0.46
CA GLY A 58 -10.57 -5.40 -1.78
C GLY A 58 -10.00 -6.24 -2.91
N ALA A 59 -8.70 -6.57 -2.86
CA ALA A 59 -8.06 -7.45 -3.83
C ALA A 59 -8.72 -8.84 -3.86
N THR A 60 -9.07 -9.39 -2.69
CA THR A 60 -9.77 -10.66 -2.57
C THR A 60 -11.18 -10.59 -3.16
N ALA A 61 -11.95 -9.56 -2.84
CA ALA A 61 -13.29 -9.37 -3.38
C ALA A 61 -13.28 -9.18 -4.90
N LEU A 62 -12.29 -8.46 -5.43
CA LEU A 62 -12.15 -8.24 -6.87
C LEU A 62 -11.75 -9.53 -7.60
N GLY A 63 -10.76 -10.27 -7.09
CA GLY A 63 -10.21 -11.44 -7.77
C GLY A 63 -10.96 -12.75 -7.53
N ALA A 64 -11.74 -12.87 -6.45
CA ALA A 64 -12.50 -14.09 -6.17
C ALA A 64 -13.58 -14.35 -7.22
N ASP A 65 -13.90 -15.62 -7.44
CA ASP A 65 -14.91 -16.03 -8.42
C ASP A 65 -16.30 -15.53 -8.04
N VAL A 66 -17.13 -15.24 -9.05
CA VAL A 66 -18.51 -14.78 -8.85
C VAL A 66 -19.35 -15.80 -8.08
N ALA A 67 -19.11 -17.11 -8.26
CA ALA A 67 -19.77 -18.17 -7.49
C ALA A 67 -19.42 -18.15 -6.00
N GLN A 68 -18.29 -17.52 -5.63
CA GLN A 68 -17.88 -17.30 -4.24
C GLN A 68 -18.29 -15.91 -3.72
N GLY A 69 -19.00 -15.12 -4.54
CA GLY A 69 -19.43 -13.76 -4.21
C GLY A 69 -18.41 -12.67 -4.55
N GLY A 70 -17.35 -12.98 -5.30
CA GLY A 70 -16.39 -12.01 -5.81
C GLY A 70 -16.77 -11.41 -7.17
N LEU A 71 -15.85 -10.64 -7.76
CA LEU A 71 -16.06 -9.98 -9.05
C LEU A 71 -15.32 -10.65 -10.22
N GLY A 72 -14.36 -11.55 -9.95
CA GLY A 72 -13.62 -12.31 -10.95
C GLY A 72 -12.79 -11.47 -11.93
N ILE A 73 -12.24 -10.33 -11.49
CA ILE A 73 -11.45 -9.39 -12.33
C ILE A 73 -10.01 -9.23 -11.88
#